data_AF-A0AAU8TZZ1-F1
#
_entry.id   AF-A0AAU8TZZ1-F1
#
_cell.length_a   1.000
_cell.length_b   1.000
_cell.length_c   1.000
_cell.angle_alpha   90.00
_cell.angle_beta   90.00
_cell.angle_gamma   90.00
#
_symmetry.space_group_name_H-M   'P 1'
#
loop_
_entity.id
_entity.type
_entity.pdbx_description
1 polymer ?
#
loop_
_entity_poly.entity_id
_entity_poly.type
_entity_poly.pdbx_seq_one_letter_code
_entity_poly.pdbx_strand_id
1 'polypeptide(L)'
;MRSPGAPSLRNEIERLFWVQIATGITSEKAAHAVGVSTAVGTRWFRHRGGMPLFMSNHISGRYLSFAEREEIGLLRAQSVGVREIARRLGRSPSTISRELTRNAATRCGRLEYRASVAQWKAELVAKRPKLAKLVINPRLHQYVRDRLEGKVQDADGREISGPRQAPFKGRNKPHRSDRKWVNGWSPEQIANRLQIDFPDDESMRISHEAIYQALYIQGRGALKRELVSCLRSGRALRVPRARAQAKVWAHVSEDVMISSRPAEVEDRAVPGHWEGDLIIGLNRSAIGTLVERSTRFTMLVHLPREKGYGLIPRTKNGPALAGYGAVSMANALKKTVTDLPIELWRSLTWDRGKELSDHARFTIESGVKVFFADPHSPWQRGTNENTNGLLRQYFPKGTDLSRWSAQEIQAVAHVLNTRPRKTLGWKTPAEALNEYLKSVQQSSVATTG
;
A
#
# COMPACT_ATOMS: atom_id res chain seq x y z
N MET A 1 -30.35 -29.59 11.54
CA MET A 1 -29.08 -28.83 11.61
C MET A 1 -27.91 -29.81 11.65
N ARG A 2 -26.95 -29.71 10.72
CA ARG A 2 -25.71 -30.51 10.75
C ARG A 2 -24.88 -30.18 11.99
N SER A 3 -24.23 -31.19 12.59
CA SER A 3 -23.37 -31.04 13.78
C SER A 3 -22.19 -30.12 13.47
N PRO A 4 -21.97 -29.02 14.22
CA PRO A 4 -20.89 -28.08 13.92
C PRO A 4 -19.58 -28.50 14.63
N GLY A 5 -19.15 -29.76 14.50
CA GLY A 5 -17.88 -30.25 15.08
C GLY A 5 -17.63 -29.86 16.55
N ALA A 6 -16.36 -29.90 16.98
CA ALA A 6 -15.95 -29.27 18.23
C ALA A 6 -16.03 -27.74 18.07
N PRO A 7 -16.58 -27.00 19.06
CA PRO A 7 -16.64 -25.54 18.98
C PRO A 7 -15.24 -24.97 18.74
N SER A 8 -15.12 -24.06 17.77
CA SER A 8 -13.85 -23.38 17.51
C SER A 8 -13.38 -22.67 18.78
N LEU A 9 -12.06 -22.57 18.96
CA LEU A 9 -11.42 -21.83 20.03
C LEU A 9 -12.09 -20.45 20.25
N ARG A 10 -12.23 -20.09 21.53
CA ARG A 10 -13.04 -18.98 22.05
C ARG A 10 -12.67 -17.65 21.37
N ASN A 11 -13.67 -16.85 20.96
CA ASN A 11 -13.43 -15.53 20.34
C ASN A 11 -12.61 -14.59 21.23
N GLU A 12 -12.72 -14.74 22.56
CA GLU A 12 -11.96 -13.97 23.54
C GLU A 12 -10.46 -14.28 23.49
N ILE A 13 -10.09 -15.55 23.30
CA ILE A 13 -8.69 -15.98 23.16
C ILE A 13 -8.13 -15.48 21.82
N GLU A 14 -8.90 -15.60 20.73
CA GLU A 14 -8.50 -15.03 19.43
C GLU A 14 -8.34 -13.50 19.53
N ARG A 15 -9.18 -12.81 20.31
CA ARG A 15 -9.07 -11.37 20.54
C ARG A 15 -7.78 -11.02 21.27
N LEU A 16 -7.46 -11.69 22.38
CA LEU A 16 -6.20 -11.48 23.11
C LEU A 16 -5.00 -11.74 22.21
N PHE A 17 -5.08 -12.75 21.33
CA PHE A 17 -4.04 -13.03 20.34
C PHE A 17 -3.82 -11.82 19.42
N TRP A 18 -4.88 -11.19 18.92
CA TRP A 18 -4.77 -10.02 18.07
C TRP A 18 -4.28 -8.76 18.81
N VAL A 19 -4.60 -8.61 20.10
CA VAL A 19 -4.02 -7.56 20.96
C VAL A 19 -2.51 -7.75 21.06
N GLN A 20 -2.06 -8.98 21.31
CA GLN A 20 -0.63 -9.32 21.33
C GLN A 20 0.03 -9.07 19.97
N ILE A 21 -0.59 -9.49 18.86
CA ILE A 21 -0.08 -9.20 17.51
C ILE A 21 0.09 -7.69 17.26
N ALA A 22 -0.82 -6.85 17.79
CA ALA A 22 -0.76 -5.40 17.62
C ALA A 22 0.49 -4.77 18.25
N THR A 23 1.05 -5.35 19.32
CA THR A 23 2.32 -4.92 19.94
C THR A 23 3.54 -5.22 19.08
N GLY A 24 3.39 -6.01 18.02
CA GLY A 24 4.44 -6.30 17.04
C GLY A 24 5.10 -7.67 17.19
N ILE A 25 4.77 -8.45 18.21
CA ILE A 25 5.33 -9.80 18.41
C ILE A 25 4.85 -10.81 17.36
N THR A 26 5.58 -11.90 17.14
CA THR A 26 5.28 -12.93 16.11
C THR A 26 4.00 -13.71 16.44
N SER A 27 3.40 -14.36 15.43
CA SER A 27 2.22 -15.22 15.65
C SER A 27 2.48 -16.40 16.56
N GLU A 28 3.71 -16.91 16.60
CA GLU A 28 4.11 -17.97 17.53
C GLU A 28 4.15 -17.46 18.96
N LYS A 29 4.82 -16.32 19.21
CA LYS A 29 4.88 -15.70 20.55
C LYS A 29 3.49 -15.27 21.04
N ALA A 30 2.68 -14.70 20.15
CA ALA A 30 1.30 -14.33 20.48
C ALA A 30 0.43 -15.56 20.80
N ALA A 31 0.64 -16.70 20.14
CA ALA A 31 -0.06 -17.94 20.44
C ALA A 31 0.29 -18.47 21.84
N HIS A 32 1.59 -18.51 22.17
CA HIS A 32 2.06 -18.89 23.49
C HIS A 32 1.50 -17.98 24.59
N ALA A 33 1.50 -16.66 24.36
CA ALA A 33 1.01 -15.68 25.33
C ALA A 33 -0.48 -15.85 25.69
N VAL A 34 -1.29 -16.45 24.80
CA VAL A 34 -2.72 -16.70 25.05
C VAL A 34 -3.04 -18.17 25.33
N GLY A 35 -2.03 -19.02 25.49
CA GLY A 35 -2.20 -20.43 25.83
C GLY A 35 -2.75 -21.29 24.69
N VAL A 36 -2.49 -20.94 23.42
CA VAL A 36 -2.86 -21.78 22.26
C VAL A 36 -1.64 -22.28 21.50
N SER A 37 -1.80 -23.37 20.75
CA SER A 37 -0.70 -23.92 19.95
C SER A 37 -0.27 -22.95 18.85
N THR A 38 1.03 -23.00 18.51
CA THR A 38 1.62 -22.18 17.43
C THR A 38 0.93 -22.40 16.08
N ALA A 39 0.51 -23.64 15.80
CA ALA A 39 -0.23 -24.01 14.61
C ALA A 39 -1.58 -23.28 14.51
N VAL A 40 -2.30 -23.15 15.64
CA VAL A 40 -3.56 -22.41 15.73
C VAL A 40 -3.34 -20.92 15.50
N GLY A 41 -2.39 -20.29 16.22
CA GLY A 41 -2.12 -18.86 16.07
C GLY A 41 -1.68 -18.50 14.65
N THR A 42 -0.87 -19.35 14.04
CA THR A 42 -0.47 -19.20 12.62
C THR A 42 -1.66 -19.32 11.67
N ARG A 43 -2.58 -20.26 11.93
CA ARG A 43 -3.81 -20.42 11.15
C ARG A 43 -4.70 -19.19 11.27
N TRP A 44 -4.92 -18.67 12.47
CA TRP A 44 -5.67 -17.43 12.70
C TRP A 44 -5.08 -16.26 11.94
N PHE A 45 -3.76 -16.06 12.06
CA PHE A 45 -3.05 -14.98 11.38
C PHE A 45 -3.20 -15.07 9.85
N ARG A 46 -3.01 -16.26 9.26
CA ARG A 46 -3.11 -16.47 7.81
C ARG A 46 -4.54 -16.37 7.27
N HIS A 47 -5.52 -16.91 8.00
CA HIS A 47 -6.93 -16.88 7.65
C HIS A 47 -7.47 -15.44 7.62
N ARG A 48 -7.06 -14.62 8.59
CA ARG A 48 -7.41 -13.20 8.66
C ARG A 48 -6.47 -12.30 7.84
N GLY A 49 -5.54 -12.86 7.05
CA GLY A 49 -4.65 -12.05 6.22
C GLY A 49 -3.70 -11.13 6.99
N GLY A 50 -3.42 -11.41 8.26
CA GLY A 50 -2.62 -10.56 9.15
C GLY A 50 -3.38 -9.33 9.69
N MET A 51 -4.71 -9.35 9.67
CA MET A 51 -5.59 -8.24 10.08
C MET A 51 -6.43 -8.59 11.31
N PRO A 52 -6.48 -7.72 12.35
CA PRO A 52 -7.49 -7.84 13.38
C PRO A 52 -8.83 -7.36 12.82
N LEU A 53 -9.85 -8.21 12.82
CA LEU A 53 -11.16 -7.84 12.32
C LEU A 53 -11.99 -7.13 13.39
N PHE A 54 -11.59 -5.90 13.70
CA PHE A 54 -12.14 -5.16 14.83
C PHE A 54 -11.85 -5.96 16.11
N MET A 55 -11.02 -5.42 17.00
CA MET A 55 -11.04 -5.93 18.36
C MET A 55 -12.49 -5.84 18.80
N SER A 56 -13.18 -6.97 18.94
CA SER A 56 -14.53 -6.97 19.48
C SER A 56 -14.43 -6.17 20.76
N ASN A 57 -15.21 -5.10 20.89
CA ASN A 57 -15.24 -4.34 22.14
C ASN A 57 -15.44 -5.35 23.27
N HIS A 58 -14.88 -5.07 24.45
CA HIS A 58 -15.13 -5.90 25.63
C HIS A 58 -16.63 -6.21 25.70
N ILE A 59 -16.95 -7.47 26.01
CA ILE A 59 -18.32 -7.88 26.23
C ILE A 59 -18.87 -6.89 27.26
N SER A 60 -19.75 -6.00 26.81
CA SER A 60 -20.35 -5.00 27.69
C SER A 60 -21.01 -5.74 28.84
N GLY A 61 -21.01 -5.15 30.04
CA GLY A 61 -21.72 -5.70 31.19
C GLY A 61 -23.18 -6.06 30.91
N ARG A 62 -23.77 -5.60 29.81
CA ARG A 62 -25.08 -6.07 29.31
C ARG A 62 -25.16 -7.58 28.99
N TYR A 63 -24.07 -8.22 28.58
CA TYR A 63 -24.05 -9.61 28.12
C TYR A 63 -23.34 -10.51 29.13
N LEU A 64 -23.79 -11.77 29.25
CA LEU A 64 -23.11 -12.77 30.05
C LEU A 64 -21.74 -13.10 29.44
N SER A 65 -20.71 -13.19 30.26
CA SER A 65 -19.39 -13.72 29.95
C SER A 65 -19.40 -15.25 29.93
N PHE A 66 -18.31 -15.85 29.45
CA PHE A 66 -18.18 -17.31 29.48
C PHE A 66 -18.10 -17.85 30.91
N ALA A 67 -17.34 -17.18 31.80
CA ALA A 67 -17.23 -17.56 33.21
C ALA A 67 -18.60 -17.54 33.91
N GLU A 68 -19.42 -16.51 33.66
CA GLU A 68 -20.79 -16.46 34.17
C GLU A 68 -21.66 -17.61 33.62
N ARG A 69 -21.47 -18.02 32.36
CA ARG A 69 -22.17 -19.18 31.79
C ARG A 69 -21.72 -20.50 32.41
N GLU A 70 -20.43 -20.66 32.73
CA GLU A 70 -19.94 -21.83 33.45
C GLU A 70 -20.56 -21.90 34.85
N GLU A 71 -20.58 -20.78 35.57
CA GLU A 71 -21.20 -20.68 36.90
C GLU A 71 -22.71 -20.98 36.85
N ILE A 72 -23.44 -20.47 35.85
CA ILE A 72 -24.85 -20.84 35.62
C ILE A 72 -25.00 -22.34 35.42
N GLY A 73 -24.10 -22.98 34.66
CA GLY A 73 -24.12 -24.42 34.43
C GLY A 73 -23.88 -25.24 35.70
N LEU A 74 -22.89 -24.86 36.51
CA LEU A 74 -22.57 -25.50 37.77
C LEU A 74 -23.72 -25.36 38.80
N LEU A 75 -24.22 -24.14 38.99
CA LEU A 75 -25.32 -23.88 39.92
C LEU A 75 -26.62 -24.57 39.49
N ARG A 76 -26.86 -24.69 38.17
CA ARG A 76 -28.00 -25.42 37.65
C ARG A 76 -27.88 -26.94 37.90
N ALA A 77 -26.67 -27.50 37.79
CA ALA A 77 -26.41 -28.90 38.13
C ALA A 77 -26.61 -29.18 39.63
N GLN A 78 -26.34 -28.19 40.48
CA GLN A 78 -26.64 -28.21 41.92
C GLN A 78 -28.12 -27.95 42.25
N SER A 79 -29.01 -27.91 41.24
CA SER A 79 -30.45 -27.65 41.41
C SER A 79 -30.80 -26.29 42.03
N VAL A 80 -29.90 -25.31 41.94
CA VAL A 80 -30.15 -23.95 42.46
C VAL A 80 -31.20 -23.24 41.60
N GLY A 81 -32.14 -22.55 42.26
CA GLY A 81 -33.22 -21.81 41.59
C GLY A 81 -32.74 -20.57 40.83
N VAL A 82 -33.47 -20.16 39.78
CA VAL A 82 -33.09 -19.05 38.88
C VAL A 82 -32.85 -17.72 39.62
N ARG A 83 -33.69 -17.40 40.62
CA ARG A 83 -33.55 -16.17 41.43
C ARG A 83 -32.29 -16.16 42.30
N GLU A 84 -31.89 -17.33 42.79
CA GLU A 84 -30.69 -17.52 43.60
C GLU A 84 -29.43 -17.39 42.73
N ILE A 85 -29.40 -18.04 41.57
CA ILE A 85 -28.32 -17.89 40.56
C ILE A 85 -28.14 -16.42 40.18
N ALA A 86 -29.26 -15.73 39.95
CA ALA A 86 -29.25 -14.32 39.60
C ALA A 86 -28.65 -13.44 40.71
N ARG A 87 -28.95 -13.71 41.98
CA ARG A 87 -28.38 -12.98 43.12
C ARG A 87 -26.88 -13.20 43.24
N ARG A 88 -26.42 -14.45 43.12
CA ARG A 88 -24.99 -14.80 43.21
C ARG A 88 -24.15 -14.16 42.11
N LEU A 89 -24.72 -14.02 40.91
CA LEU A 89 -24.05 -13.42 39.76
C LEU A 89 -24.27 -11.90 39.64
N GLY A 90 -25.08 -11.28 40.53
CA GLY A 90 -25.45 -9.87 40.41
C GLY A 90 -26.22 -9.56 39.11
N ARG A 91 -27.01 -10.50 38.60
CA ARG A 91 -27.76 -10.38 37.33
C ARG A 91 -29.26 -10.35 37.56
N SER A 92 -30.02 -9.88 36.57
CA SER A 92 -31.48 -9.97 36.64
C SER A 92 -31.95 -11.43 36.52
N PRO A 93 -32.95 -11.87 37.30
CA PRO A 93 -33.54 -13.21 37.16
C PRO A 93 -34.05 -13.49 35.74
N SER A 94 -34.52 -12.45 35.04
CA SER A 94 -34.98 -12.56 33.65
C SER A 94 -33.85 -12.91 32.68
N THR A 95 -32.62 -12.44 32.91
CA THR A 95 -31.45 -12.74 32.09
C THR A 95 -31.10 -14.23 32.20
N ILE A 96 -31.04 -14.74 33.44
CA ILE A 96 -30.71 -16.15 33.72
C ILE A 96 -31.79 -17.08 33.19
N SER A 97 -33.06 -16.76 33.43
CA SER A 97 -34.20 -17.51 32.88
C SER A 97 -34.13 -17.62 31.36
N ARG A 98 -33.98 -16.49 30.67
CA ARG A 98 -33.88 -16.45 29.19
C ARG A 98 -32.68 -17.22 28.66
N GLU A 99 -31.53 -17.15 29.33
CA GLU A 99 -30.32 -17.89 28.95
C GLU A 99 -30.54 -19.40 29.03
N LEU A 100 -31.10 -19.88 30.14
CA LEU A 100 -31.40 -21.31 30.37
C LEU A 100 -32.46 -21.81 29.39
N THR A 101 -33.55 -21.06 29.17
CA THR A 101 -34.63 -21.46 28.26
C THR A 101 -34.17 -21.52 26.80
N ARG A 102 -33.36 -20.55 26.34
CA ARG A 102 -32.90 -20.51 24.94
C ARG A 102 -31.77 -21.49 24.62
N ASN A 103 -31.01 -21.91 25.64
CA ASN A 103 -29.80 -22.72 25.45
C ASN A 103 -29.87 -24.12 26.08
N ALA A 104 -31.00 -24.54 26.64
CA ALA A 104 -31.23 -25.94 27.03
C ALA A 104 -31.08 -26.86 25.80
N ALA A 105 -30.16 -27.82 25.85
CA ALA A 105 -29.83 -28.64 24.70
C ALA A 105 -30.93 -29.70 24.43
N THR A 106 -31.31 -29.87 23.15
CA THR A 106 -32.39 -30.77 22.69
C THR A 106 -31.86 -32.00 21.94
N ARG A 107 -30.63 -32.47 22.23
CA ARG A 107 -29.95 -33.47 21.38
C ARG A 107 -29.94 -34.91 21.91
N CYS A 108 -30.26 -35.13 23.18
CA CYS A 108 -30.18 -36.45 23.81
C CYS A 108 -31.45 -36.82 24.60
N GLY A 109 -32.61 -36.23 24.26
CA GLY A 109 -33.85 -36.41 25.03
C GLY A 109 -33.84 -35.78 26.43
N ARG A 110 -32.70 -35.23 26.89
CA ARG A 110 -32.54 -34.50 28.16
C ARG A 110 -32.19 -33.03 27.91
N LEU A 111 -32.90 -32.12 28.59
CA LEU A 111 -32.70 -30.67 28.57
C LEU A 111 -31.47 -30.27 29.42
N GLU A 112 -30.27 -30.55 28.92
CA GLU A 112 -29.01 -30.22 29.62
C GLU A 112 -28.47 -28.85 29.16
N TYR A 113 -28.15 -27.96 30.11
CA TYR A 113 -27.50 -26.68 29.80
C TYR A 113 -25.98 -26.88 29.68
N ARG A 114 -25.39 -26.45 28.55
CA ARG A 114 -23.94 -26.48 28.33
C ARG A 114 -23.41 -25.08 28.03
N ALA A 115 -22.56 -24.57 28.92
CA ALA A 115 -21.98 -23.23 28.82
C ALA A 115 -21.23 -22.99 27.49
N SER A 116 -20.47 -23.98 27.02
CA SER A 116 -19.72 -23.91 25.74
C SER A 116 -20.62 -23.75 24.51
N VAL A 117 -21.76 -24.46 24.48
CA VAL A 117 -22.74 -24.38 23.39
C VAL A 117 -23.49 -23.06 23.44
N ALA A 118 -23.88 -22.61 24.64
CA ALA A 118 -24.55 -21.33 24.85
C ALA A 118 -23.65 -20.15 24.41
N GLN A 119 -22.37 -20.18 24.78
CA GLN A 119 -21.36 -19.22 24.35
C GLN A 119 -21.22 -19.21 22.82
N TRP A 120 -21.05 -20.39 22.20
CA TRP A 120 -20.92 -20.49 20.74
C TRP A 120 -22.15 -19.94 19.99
N LYS A 121 -23.37 -20.24 20.46
CA LYS A 121 -24.60 -19.67 19.91
C LYS A 121 -24.63 -18.14 20.04
N ALA A 122 -24.27 -17.61 21.22
CA ALA A 122 -24.21 -16.17 21.46
C ALA A 122 -23.20 -15.49 20.51
N GLU A 123 -22.02 -16.08 20.35
CA GLU A 123 -20.98 -15.61 19.44
C GLU A 123 -21.42 -15.65 17.97
N LEU A 124 -22.15 -16.68 17.54
CA LEU A 124 -22.70 -16.76 16.19
C LEU A 124 -23.74 -15.67 15.93
N VAL A 125 -24.68 -15.47 16.84
CA VAL A 125 -25.73 -14.45 16.70
C VAL A 125 -25.14 -13.05 16.74
N ALA A 126 -24.08 -12.84 17.53
CA ALA A 126 -23.37 -11.55 17.61
C ALA A 126 -22.69 -11.14 16.30
N LYS A 127 -22.35 -12.08 15.41
CA LYS A 127 -21.62 -11.77 14.16
C LYS A 127 -22.37 -10.81 13.24
N ARG A 128 -23.72 -10.78 13.29
CA ARG A 128 -24.62 -9.93 12.46
C ARG A 128 -24.00 -9.55 11.10
N PRO A 129 -23.71 -10.54 10.24
CA PRO A 129 -22.92 -10.31 9.04
C PRO A 129 -23.67 -9.36 8.10
N LYS A 130 -23.09 -8.19 7.84
CA LYS A 130 -23.54 -7.30 6.76
C LYS A 130 -22.77 -7.65 5.49
N LEU A 131 -23.46 -7.65 4.35
CA LEU A 131 -22.78 -7.74 3.06
C LEU A 131 -21.81 -6.56 2.92
N ALA A 132 -20.61 -6.82 2.42
CA ALA A 132 -19.60 -5.78 2.23
C ALA A 132 -20.05 -4.80 1.14
N LYS A 133 -19.72 -3.51 1.27
CA LYS A 133 -20.12 -2.47 0.31
C LYS A 133 -19.67 -2.78 -1.14
N LEU A 134 -18.50 -3.39 -1.30
CA LEU A 134 -17.98 -3.85 -2.60
C LEU A 134 -18.72 -5.05 -3.19
N VAL A 135 -19.55 -5.76 -2.42
CA VAL A 135 -20.44 -6.80 -2.94
C VAL A 135 -21.74 -6.17 -3.42
N ILE A 136 -22.25 -5.18 -2.68
CA ILE A 136 -23.53 -4.54 -2.94
C ILE A 136 -23.45 -3.55 -4.12
N ASN A 137 -22.32 -2.84 -4.28
CA ASN A 137 -22.14 -1.82 -5.32
C ASN A 137 -21.13 -2.29 -6.40
N PRO A 138 -21.61 -2.78 -7.56
CA PRO A 138 -20.74 -3.24 -8.65
C PRO A 138 -19.89 -2.12 -9.26
N ARG A 139 -20.41 -0.89 -9.34
CA ARG A 139 -19.68 0.27 -9.90
C ARG A 139 -18.46 0.60 -9.03
N LEU A 140 -18.66 0.64 -7.72
CA LEU A 140 -17.57 0.85 -6.76
C LEU A 140 -16.56 -0.30 -6.79
N HIS A 141 -17.03 -1.55 -6.88
CA HIS A 141 -16.17 -2.73 -7.02
C HIS A 141 -15.27 -2.64 -8.25
N GLN A 142 -15.87 -2.32 -9.40
CA GLN A 142 -15.17 -2.19 -10.68
C GLN A 142 -14.14 -1.06 -10.62
N TYR A 143 -14.51 0.12 -10.09
CA TYR A 143 -13.58 1.24 -9.91
C TYR A 143 -12.37 0.84 -9.04
N VAL A 144 -12.62 0.22 -7.87
CA VAL A 144 -11.54 -0.23 -6.97
C VAL A 144 -10.64 -1.25 -7.68
N ARG A 145 -11.22 -2.20 -8.40
CA ARG A 145 -10.48 -3.22 -9.15
C ARG A 145 -9.61 -2.59 -10.25
N ASP A 146 -10.15 -1.66 -11.03
CA ASP A 146 -9.45 -1.02 -12.14
C ASP A 146 -8.30 -0.13 -11.66
N ARG A 147 -8.45 0.57 -10.54
CA ARG A 147 -7.34 1.35 -9.96
C ARG A 147 -6.24 0.47 -9.34
N LEU A 148 -6.58 -0.75 -8.91
CA LEU A 148 -5.60 -1.73 -8.40
C LEU A 148 -4.86 -2.45 -9.52
N GLU A 149 -5.59 -3.20 -10.37
CA GLU A 149 -5.05 -4.14 -11.36
C GLU A 149 -5.06 -3.59 -12.80
N GLY A 150 -5.77 -2.49 -13.05
CA GLY A 150 -5.96 -1.96 -14.40
C GLY A 150 -4.66 -1.88 -15.19
N LYS A 151 -4.78 -2.11 -16.50
CA LYS A 151 -3.62 -2.31 -17.37
C LYS A 151 -2.93 -0.98 -17.64
N VAL A 152 -1.62 -1.04 -17.83
CA VAL A 152 -0.82 0.14 -18.17
C VAL A 152 -1.18 0.58 -19.59
N GLN A 153 -1.47 1.86 -19.73
CA GLN A 153 -1.75 2.50 -21.00
C GLN A 153 -0.72 3.59 -21.26
N ASP A 154 -0.38 3.81 -22.54
CA ASP A 154 0.33 5.02 -22.94
C ASP A 154 -0.59 6.24 -22.96
N ALA A 155 -0.03 7.41 -23.27
CA ALA A 155 -0.77 8.66 -23.35
C ALA A 155 -1.87 8.65 -24.43
N ASP A 156 -1.73 7.80 -25.45
CA ASP A 156 -2.71 7.61 -26.54
C ASP A 156 -3.79 6.57 -26.18
N GLY A 157 -3.72 5.98 -24.99
CA GLY A 157 -4.67 4.97 -24.50
C GLY A 157 -4.38 3.54 -24.98
N ARG A 158 -3.26 3.31 -25.67
CA ARG A 158 -2.86 1.96 -26.11
C ARG A 158 -2.37 1.15 -24.93
N GLU A 159 -2.86 -0.08 -24.83
CA GLU A 159 -2.50 -0.99 -23.77
C GLU A 159 -1.07 -1.54 -23.96
N ILE A 160 -0.23 -1.37 -22.93
CA ILE A 160 1.13 -1.89 -22.91
C ILE A 160 1.21 -3.04 -21.91
N SER A 161 1.55 -4.21 -22.45
CA SER A 161 1.75 -5.41 -21.66
C SER A 161 3.12 -5.40 -20.99
N GLY A 162 3.13 -5.37 -19.66
CA GLY A 162 4.36 -5.57 -18.88
C GLY A 162 4.84 -7.03 -18.87
N PRO A 163 5.84 -7.35 -18.03
CA PRO A 163 6.40 -8.69 -17.98
C PRO A 163 5.38 -9.70 -17.46
N ARG A 164 5.37 -10.90 -18.05
CA ARG A 164 4.51 -12.01 -17.60
C ARG A 164 4.93 -12.46 -16.20
N GLN A 165 3.96 -12.58 -15.31
CA GLN A 165 4.19 -13.02 -13.93
C GLN A 165 3.64 -14.44 -13.72
N ALA A 166 4.36 -15.23 -12.92
CA ALA A 166 3.83 -16.48 -12.38
C ALA A 166 2.58 -16.22 -11.51
N PRO A 167 1.63 -17.16 -11.46
CA PRO A 167 0.41 -17.01 -10.67
C PRO A 167 0.73 -16.81 -9.18
N PHE A 168 -0.17 -16.10 -8.48
CA PHE A 168 0.02 -15.77 -7.08
C PHE A 168 -0.06 -17.02 -6.18
N LYS A 169 1.08 -17.42 -5.60
CA LYS A 169 1.19 -18.60 -4.72
C LYS A 169 0.92 -18.32 -3.24
N GLY A 170 0.29 -17.20 -2.89
CA GLY A 170 0.05 -16.83 -1.48
C GLY A 170 1.29 -16.32 -0.72
N ARG A 171 2.42 -16.10 -1.42
CA ARG A 171 3.69 -15.60 -0.87
C ARG A 171 3.93 -14.14 -1.25
N ASN A 172 4.86 -13.49 -0.55
CA ASN A 172 5.26 -12.12 -0.86
C ASN A 172 5.76 -12.02 -2.31
N LYS A 173 5.61 -10.82 -2.89
CA LYS A 173 6.19 -10.50 -4.19
C LYS A 173 7.69 -10.77 -4.18
N PRO A 174 8.25 -11.22 -5.31
CA PRO A 174 9.69 -11.33 -5.42
C PRO A 174 10.35 -9.96 -5.28
N HIS A 175 11.46 -9.93 -4.53
CA HIS A 175 12.18 -8.68 -4.28
C HIS A 175 13.02 -8.26 -5.48
N ARG A 176 13.60 -9.22 -6.21
CA ARG A 176 14.54 -9.00 -7.32
C ARG A 176 14.15 -9.72 -8.61
N SER A 177 12.87 -9.73 -8.95
CA SER A 177 12.41 -10.26 -10.24
C SER A 177 11.18 -9.50 -10.71
N ASP A 178 10.80 -9.75 -11.96
CA ASP A 178 9.70 -9.10 -12.64
C ASP A 178 8.38 -9.15 -11.89
N ARG A 179 7.60 -8.09 -12.09
CA ARG A 179 6.29 -7.88 -11.49
C ARG A 179 5.33 -7.40 -12.56
N LYS A 180 4.08 -7.87 -12.49
CA LYS A 180 3.02 -7.41 -13.37
C LYS A 180 2.89 -5.88 -13.30
N TRP A 181 2.89 -5.25 -14.46
CA TRP A 181 2.59 -3.82 -14.57
C TRP A 181 1.09 -3.61 -14.43
N VAL A 182 0.72 -2.69 -13.54
CA VAL A 182 -0.66 -2.37 -13.17
C VAL A 182 -0.77 -0.89 -12.85
N ASN A 183 -1.98 -0.34 -12.77
CA ASN A 183 -2.23 1.01 -12.28
C ASN A 183 -1.66 1.23 -10.88
N GLY A 184 -1.78 0.23 -10.00
CA GLY A 184 -1.04 0.16 -8.74
C GLY A 184 -1.40 1.24 -7.73
N TRP A 185 -2.63 1.75 -7.76
CA TRP A 185 -3.10 2.71 -6.77
C TRP A 185 -3.21 2.03 -5.40
N SER A 186 -2.82 2.73 -4.35
CA SER A 186 -3.02 2.25 -2.99
C SER A 186 -4.49 2.39 -2.58
N PRO A 187 -4.99 1.54 -1.66
CA PRO A 187 -6.32 1.70 -1.09
C PRO A 187 -6.61 3.11 -0.51
N GLU A 188 -5.61 3.77 0.07
CA GLU A 188 -5.74 5.16 0.56
C GLU A 188 -5.94 6.15 -0.59
N GLN A 189 -5.18 6.01 -1.67
CA GLN A 189 -5.35 6.81 -2.88
C GLN A 189 -6.75 6.63 -3.49
N ILE A 190 -7.22 5.39 -3.59
CA ILE A 190 -8.55 5.07 -4.15
C ILE A 190 -9.65 5.71 -3.30
N ALA A 191 -9.62 5.50 -1.98
CA ALA A 191 -10.65 5.99 -1.07
C ALA A 191 -10.80 7.53 -1.08
N ASN A 192 -9.68 8.25 -1.15
CA ASN A 192 -9.72 9.70 -1.20
C ASN A 192 -10.07 10.22 -2.60
N ARG A 193 -9.59 9.54 -3.65
CA ARG A 193 -9.89 9.96 -5.03
C ARG A 193 -11.37 9.80 -5.40
N LEU A 194 -12.05 8.80 -4.85
CA LEU A 194 -13.50 8.59 -5.03
C LEU A 194 -14.35 9.81 -4.64
N GLN A 195 -13.89 10.62 -3.69
CA GLN A 195 -14.60 11.85 -3.29
C GLN A 195 -14.48 12.96 -4.33
N ILE A 196 -13.37 12.99 -5.07
CA ILE A 196 -13.10 13.97 -6.11
C ILE A 196 -13.77 13.56 -7.43
N ASP A 197 -13.65 12.28 -7.81
CA ASP A 197 -14.22 11.77 -9.07
C ASP A 197 -15.76 11.68 -9.01
N PHE A 198 -16.34 11.53 -7.82
CA PHE A 198 -17.79 11.39 -7.63
C PHE A 198 -18.26 12.24 -6.44
N PRO A 199 -18.23 13.58 -6.53
CA PRO A 199 -18.53 14.46 -5.40
C PRO A 199 -19.95 14.25 -4.86
N ASP A 200 -20.92 14.01 -5.74
CA ASP A 200 -22.35 13.94 -5.39
C ASP A 200 -22.86 12.50 -5.12
N ASP A 201 -22.01 11.47 -5.30
CA ASP A 201 -22.41 10.06 -5.14
C ASP A 201 -21.84 9.44 -3.85
N GLU A 202 -22.63 9.46 -2.77
CA GLU A 202 -22.25 8.85 -1.49
C GLU A 202 -22.10 7.32 -1.58
N SER A 203 -22.76 6.68 -2.55
CA SER A 203 -22.63 5.23 -2.76
C SER A 203 -21.20 4.84 -3.16
N MET A 204 -20.43 5.78 -3.69
CA MET A 204 -19.03 5.61 -4.08
C MET A 204 -18.03 5.82 -2.93
N ARG A 205 -18.49 6.11 -1.70
CA ARG A 205 -17.60 6.30 -0.53
C ARG A 205 -17.19 4.96 0.09
N ILE A 206 -15.90 4.74 0.31
CA ILE A 206 -15.41 3.57 1.04
C ILE A 206 -14.13 3.91 1.81
N SER A 207 -14.01 3.40 3.03
CA SER A 207 -12.75 3.51 3.78
C SER A 207 -11.66 2.65 3.13
N HIS A 208 -10.44 3.17 3.06
CA HIS A 208 -9.28 2.42 2.59
C HIS A 208 -9.03 1.15 3.43
N GLU A 209 -9.42 1.15 4.71
CA GLU A 209 -9.32 -0.03 5.57
C GLU A 209 -10.32 -1.12 5.16
N ALA A 210 -11.51 -0.74 4.67
CA ALA A 210 -12.47 -1.70 4.12
C ALA A 210 -11.96 -2.34 2.83
N ILE A 211 -11.26 -1.57 1.97
CA ILE A 211 -10.56 -2.13 0.79
C ILE A 211 -9.44 -3.09 1.25
N TYR A 212 -8.63 -2.73 2.24
CA TYR A 212 -7.62 -3.65 2.79
C TYR A 212 -8.23 -4.92 3.37
N GLN A 213 -9.35 -4.83 4.09
CA GLN A 213 -10.08 -6.00 4.59
C GLN A 213 -10.55 -6.90 3.45
N ALA A 214 -11.10 -6.32 2.38
CA ALA A 214 -11.54 -7.08 1.20
C ALA A 214 -10.37 -7.78 0.47
N LEU A 215 -9.16 -7.21 0.50
CA LEU A 215 -7.97 -7.79 -0.12
C LEU A 215 -7.32 -8.89 0.74
N TYR A 216 -7.17 -8.65 2.03
CA TYR A 216 -6.42 -9.55 2.92
C TYR A 216 -7.26 -10.68 3.50
N ILE A 217 -8.56 -10.47 3.68
CA ILE A 217 -9.44 -11.38 4.41
C ILE A 217 -10.28 -12.16 3.42
N GLN A 218 -10.01 -13.46 3.36
CA GLN A 218 -10.68 -14.36 2.44
C GLN A 218 -12.20 -14.35 2.72
N GLY A 219 -12.99 -14.10 1.66
CA GLY A 219 -14.45 -14.09 1.72
C GLY A 219 -15.11 -12.83 2.29
N ARG A 220 -14.35 -11.81 2.72
CA ARG A 220 -14.91 -10.56 3.31
C ARG A 220 -15.12 -9.42 2.29
N GLY A 221 -14.80 -9.64 1.03
CA GLY A 221 -15.10 -8.71 -0.05
C GLY A 221 -15.05 -9.44 -1.38
N ALA A 222 -15.78 -8.97 -2.38
CA ALA A 222 -15.79 -9.54 -3.73
C ALA A 222 -14.46 -9.39 -4.50
N LEU A 223 -13.37 -9.01 -3.82
CA LEU A 223 -12.05 -8.87 -4.41
C LEU A 223 -11.27 -10.18 -4.33
N LYS A 224 -10.58 -10.52 -5.42
CA LYS A 224 -9.67 -11.68 -5.44
C LYS A 224 -8.45 -11.39 -4.58
N ARG A 225 -8.03 -12.36 -3.77
CA ARG A 225 -6.84 -12.25 -2.89
C ARG A 225 -5.55 -11.92 -3.68
N GLU A 226 -5.49 -12.33 -4.94
CA GLU A 226 -4.36 -12.10 -5.84
C GLU A 226 -4.08 -10.62 -6.08
N LEU A 227 -5.09 -9.74 -5.92
CA LEU A 227 -4.96 -8.29 -6.05
C LEU A 227 -4.03 -7.67 -5.00
N VAL A 228 -3.69 -8.41 -3.92
CA VAL A 228 -2.61 -8.03 -3.00
C VAL A 228 -1.27 -7.91 -3.74
N SER A 229 -1.07 -8.64 -4.84
CA SER A 229 0.08 -8.48 -5.75
C SER A 229 0.06 -7.19 -6.58
N CYS A 230 -0.97 -6.35 -6.49
CA CYS A 230 -0.96 -5.00 -7.05
C CYS A 230 -0.43 -3.96 -6.03
N LEU A 231 -0.43 -4.28 -4.73
CA LEU A 231 -0.01 -3.35 -3.68
C LEU A 231 1.50 -3.12 -3.63
N ARG A 232 1.93 -1.88 -3.36
CA ARG A 232 3.35 -1.47 -3.29
C ARG A 232 4.20 -2.34 -2.35
N SER A 233 3.70 -2.67 -1.16
CA SER A 233 4.48 -3.36 -0.13
C SER A 233 4.91 -4.77 -0.53
N GLY A 234 4.20 -5.37 -1.48
CA GLY A 234 4.44 -6.73 -1.94
C GLY A 234 4.18 -7.82 -0.90
N ARG A 235 3.51 -7.49 0.22
CA ARG A 235 3.26 -8.42 1.31
C ARG A 235 1.97 -9.20 1.06
N ALA A 236 2.03 -10.53 1.10
CA ALA A 236 0.85 -11.39 0.98
C ALA A 236 -0.08 -11.35 2.20
N LEU A 237 0.46 -10.97 3.36
CA LEU A 237 -0.27 -10.76 4.60
C LEU A 237 0.06 -9.35 5.12
N ARG A 238 -0.88 -8.71 5.79
CA ARG A 238 -0.58 -7.47 6.49
C ARG A 238 0.34 -7.77 7.69
N VAL A 239 1.18 -6.79 8.01
CA VAL A 239 2.10 -6.85 9.14
C VAL A 239 1.72 -5.71 10.10
N PRO A 240 1.70 -5.95 11.42
CA PRO A 240 1.42 -4.92 12.41
C PRO A 240 2.37 -3.73 12.26
N ARG A 241 1.86 -2.51 12.52
CA ARG A 241 2.63 -1.27 12.44
C ARG A 241 3.83 -1.28 13.40
N ALA A 242 3.62 -1.72 14.64
CA ALA A 242 4.69 -1.83 15.65
C ALA A 242 5.86 -2.70 15.16
N ARG A 243 5.59 -3.82 14.48
CA ARG A 243 6.66 -4.66 13.90
C ARG A 243 7.38 -3.99 12.73
N ALA A 244 6.67 -3.15 11.97
CA ALA A 244 7.30 -2.37 10.91
C ALA A 244 8.20 -1.26 11.48
N GLN A 245 7.81 -0.64 12.61
CA GLN A 245 8.57 0.39 13.33
C GLN A 245 9.75 -0.19 14.12
N ALA A 246 9.62 -1.37 14.73
CA ALA A 246 10.73 -2.06 15.38
C ALA A 246 11.83 -2.49 14.39
N LYS A 247 11.55 -2.41 13.09
CA LYS A 247 12.49 -2.66 11.99
C LYS A 247 13.13 -1.37 11.45
N VAL A 248 13.00 -0.24 12.15
CA VAL A 248 13.78 0.96 11.86
C VAL A 248 15.24 0.52 11.84
N TRP A 249 15.87 0.78 10.70
CA TRP A 249 17.20 0.33 10.36
C TRP A 249 18.17 0.63 11.49
N ALA A 250 19.02 -0.34 11.81
CA ALA A 250 20.08 -0.26 12.82
C ALA A 250 21.14 0.85 12.57
N HIS A 251 20.94 1.74 11.59
CA HIS A 251 21.88 2.80 11.22
C HIS A 251 21.14 3.99 10.58
N VAL A 252 20.21 4.62 11.30
CA VAL A 252 19.85 6.01 10.99
C VAL A 252 20.69 6.86 11.93
N SER A 253 21.71 7.56 11.41
CA SER A 253 22.44 8.54 12.21
C SER A 253 21.48 9.66 12.61
N GLU A 254 21.69 10.25 13.79
CA GLU A 254 20.84 11.35 14.31
C GLU A 254 20.78 12.55 13.34
N ASP A 255 21.74 12.66 12.42
CA ASP A 255 21.80 13.69 11.37
C ASP A 255 20.71 13.57 10.29
N VAL A 256 19.96 12.45 10.25
CA VAL A 256 18.87 12.21 9.27
C VAL A 256 17.50 12.21 9.97
N MET A 257 17.33 13.04 11.01
CA MET A 257 16.01 13.30 11.57
C MET A 257 15.27 14.37 10.76
N ILE A 258 13.97 14.15 10.53
CA ILE A 258 13.07 15.07 9.82
C ILE A 258 13.04 16.47 10.49
N SER A 259 13.31 16.53 11.79
CA SER A 259 13.33 17.74 12.62
C SER A 259 14.48 18.71 12.29
N SER A 260 15.55 18.25 11.64
CA SER A 260 16.73 19.06 11.31
C SER A 260 16.63 19.79 9.97
N ARG A 261 15.42 19.82 9.36
CA ARG A 261 15.17 20.39 8.03
C ARG A 261 15.27 21.93 8.08
N PRO A 262 16.11 22.58 7.23
CA PRO A 262 16.08 24.03 7.05
C PRO A 262 14.76 24.50 6.41
N ALA A 263 14.23 25.65 6.84
CA ALA A 263 12.97 26.21 6.36
C ALA A 263 12.96 26.51 4.85
N GLU A 264 14.13 26.78 4.26
CA GLU A 264 14.34 27.05 2.83
C GLU A 264 13.92 25.88 1.92
N VAL A 265 13.78 24.65 2.45
CA VAL A 265 13.40 23.43 1.70
C VAL A 265 11.89 23.34 1.45
N GLU A 266 11.08 24.11 2.17
CA GLU A 266 9.62 24.21 1.99
C GLU A 266 9.23 25.00 0.73
N ASP A 267 10.16 25.80 0.17
CA ASP A 267 9.88 26.67 -0.98
C ASP A 267 9.89 25.88 -2.31
N ARG A 268 8.89 25.00 -2.43
CA ARG A 268 8.55 24.23 -3.63
C ARG A 268 7.36 24.88 -4.35
N ALA A 269 7.21 26.19 -4.20
CA ALA A 269 6.04 26.92 -4.64
C ALA A 269 6.03 27.16 -6.15
N VAL A 270 7.21 27.16 -6.80
CA VAL A 270 7.36 27.53 -8.21
C VAL A 270 7.61 26.28 -9.07
N PRO A 271 6.70 25.96 -10.00
CA PRO A 271 6.93 24.90 -10.97
C PRO A 271 8.05 25.22 -11.95
N GLY A 272 8.71 24.18 -12.45
CA GLY A 272 9.78 24.26 -13.45
C GLY A 272 11.18 23.98 -12.91
N HIS A 273 11.29 23.63 -11.63
CA HIS A 273 12.50 23.09 -11.03
C HIS A 273 12.42 21.56 -10.99
N TRP A 274 13.42 20.89 -11.56
CA TRP A 274 13.44 19.44 -11.70
C TRP A 274 14.53 18.80 -10.85
N GLU A 275 14.21 17.69 -10.22
CA GLU A 275 15.18 16.79 -9.60
C GLU A 275 15.46 15.64 -10.55
N GLY A 276 16.74 15.37 -10.79
CA GLY A 276 17.18 14.29 -11.66
C GLY A 276 17.96 13.20 -10.94
N ASP A 277 17.66 11.94 -11.23
CA ASP A 277 18.34 10.77 -10.65
C ASP A 277 18.38 9.61 -11.65
N LEU A 278 19.11 8.54 -11.32
CA LEU A 278 19.25 7.38 -12.18
C LEU A 278 18.89 6.09 -11.43
N ILE A 279 17.96 5.32 -12.00
CA ILE A 279 17.68 3.97 -11.50
C ILE A 279 18.55 2.95 -12.23
N ILE A 280 19.44 2.29 -11.49
CA ILE A 280 20.33 1.25 -12.04
C ILE A 280 19.68 -0.13 -11.93
N GLY A 281 19.85 -0.95 -12.97
CA GLY A 281 19.50 -2.36 -13.06
C GLY A 281 20.72 -3.29 -13.17
N LEU A 282 20.47 -4.54 -13.59
CA LEU A 282 21.56 -5.48 -13.91
C LEU A 282 22.38 -5.01 -15.10
N ASN A 283 23.61 -5.50 -15.21
CA ASN A 283 24.50 -5.21 -16.33
C ASN A 283 24.73 -3.70 -16.53
N ARG A 284 24.63 -2.92 -15.45
CA ARG A 284 24.71 -1.45 -15.49
C ARG A 284 23.68 -0.82 -16.45
N SER A 285 22.55 -1.48 -16.73
CA SER A 285 21.42 -0.83 -17.39
C SER A 285 20.86 0.28 -16.52
N ALA A 286 20.32 1.32 -17.14
CA ALA A 286 19.89 2.52 -16.46
C ALA A 286 18.63 3.11 -17.08
N ILE A 287 17.83 3.80 -16.27
CA ILE A 287 16.79 4.71 -16.73
C ILE A 287 17.01 6.02 -15.96
N GLY A 288 17.09 7.13 -16.69
CA GLY A 288 17.11 8.45 -16.07
C GLY A 288 15.72 8.82 -15.57
N THR A 289 15.65 9.52 -14.45
CA THR A 289 14.40 9.91 -13.80
C THR A 289 14.44 11.41 -13.57
N LEU A 290 13.41 12.11 -14.03
CA LEU A 290 13.24 13.55 -13.87
C LEU A 290 11.91 13.78 -13.15
N VAL A 291 11.93 14.49 -12.02
CA VAL A 291 10.72 14.78 -11.24
C VAL A 291 10.62 16.26 -10.96
N GLU A 292 9.50 16.86 -11.35
CA GLU A 292 9.22 18.26 -11.09
C GLU A 292 8.88 18.48 -9.61
N ARG A 293 9.50 19.49 -8.98
CA ARG A 293 9.51 19.69 -7.52
C ARG A 293 8.19 20.20 -6.94
N SER A 294 7.25 20.68 -7.75
CA SER A 294 5.98 21.22 -7.26
C SER A 294 4.86 20.21 -7.46
N THR A 295 4.62 19.85 -8.72
CA THR A 295 3.60 18.94 -9.25
C THR A 295 3.96 17.46 -9.11
N ARG A 296 5.22 17.12 -8.86
CA ARG A 296 5.72 15.72 -8.85
C ARG A 296 5.59 15.01 -10.20
N PHE A 297 5.40 15.77 -11.29
CA PHE A 297 5.33 15.21 -12.62
C PHE A 297 6.64 14.50 -12.94
N THR A 298 6.55 13.25 -13.34
CA THR A 298 7.71 12.37 -13.54
C THR A 298 7.89 12.09 -15.02
N MET A 299 9.09 12.33 -15.53
CA MET A 299 9.52 11.88 -16.85
C MET A 299 10.63 10.86 -16.71
N LEU A 300 10.63 9.88 -17.61
CA LEU A 300 11.64 8.84 -17.64
C LEU A 300 12.47 8.98 -18.91
N VAL A 301 13.78 8.95 -18.77
CA VAL A 301 14.75 9.09 -19.85
C VAL A 301 15.23 7.70 -20.23
N HIS A 302 14.91 7.28 -21.45
CA HIS A 302 15.35 5.99 -21.97
C HIS A 302 16.83 6.05 -22.37
N LEU A 303 17.64 5.16 -21.80
CA LEU A 303 19.08 5.08 -22.00
C LEU A 303 19.44 3.72 -22.62
N PRO A 304 19.38 3.60 -23.97
CA PRO A 304 19.72 2.36 -24.66
C PRO A 304 21.22 2.06 -24.57
N ARG A 305 21.59 0.80 -24.76
CA ARG A 305 22.99 0.40 -24.86
C ARG A 305 23.60 0.94 -26.15
N GLU A 306 24.86 1.36 -26.07
CA GLU A 306 25.61 1.78 -27.24
C GLU A 306 26.13 0.57 -28.02
N LYS A 307 26.45 0.79 -29.30
CA LYS A 307 27.04 -0.23 -30.16
C LYS A 307 28.35 -0.75 -29.55
N GLY A 308 28.54 -2.07 -29.55
CA GLY A 308 29.74 -2.71 -29.01
C GLY A 308 29.66 -3.06 -27.52
N TYR A 309 28.57 -2.74 -26.81
CA TYR A 309 28.37 -3.20 -25.43
C TYR A 309 28.37 -4.73 -25.35
N GLY A 310 29.22 -5.30 -24.49
CA GLY A 310 29.36 -6.74 -24.31
C GLY A 310 30.24 -7.43 -25.36
N LEU A 311 30.57 -6.74 -26.46
CA LEU A 311 31.53 -7.20 -27.48
C LEU A 311 32.93 -6.64 -27.22
N ILE A 312 33.00 -5.37 -26.83
CA ILE A 312 34.26 -4.68 -26.52
C ILE A 312 34.58 -4.89 -25.03
N PRO A 313 35.77 -5.43 -24.69
CA PRO A 313 36.20 -5.55 -23.31
C PRO A 313 36.23 -4.19 -22.60
N ARG A 314 35.80 -4.17 -21.35
CA ARG A 314 35.74 -2.92 -20.58
C ARG A 314 37.15 -2.44 -20.25
N THR A 315 37.49 -1.24 -20.70
CA THR A 315 38.70 -0.52 -20.29
C THR A 315 38.38 0.54 -19.23
N LYS A 316 39.30 0.78 -18.30
CA LYS A 316 39.19 1.87 -17.31
C LYS A 316 39.26 3.20 -18.08
N ASN A 317 38.29 4.09 -17.85
CA ASN A 317 38.10 5.34 -18.61
C ASN A 317 37.78 5.17 -20.11
N GLY A 318 37.39 3.96 -20.54
CA GLY A 318 36.89 3.72 -21.89
C GLY A 318 35.48 4.28 -22.14
N PRO A 319 34.98 4.22 -23.38
CA PRO A 319 33.66 4.70 -23.75
C PRO A 319 32.57 4.04 -22.89
N ALA A 320 31.61 4.83 -22.44
CA ALA A 320 30.54 4.37 -21.56
C ALA A 320 29.43 3.64 -22.35
N LEU A 321 29.75 2.45 -22.84
CA LEU A 321 28.86 1.70 -23.74
C LEU A 321 27.56 1.19 -23.09
N ALA A 322 27.46 1.28 -21.76
CA ALA A 322 26.28 0.86 -21.00
C ALA A 322 25.07 1.79 -21.15
N GLY A 323 25.21 2.93 -21.85
CA GLY A 323 24.10 3.82 -22.21
C GLY A 323 23.91 5.05 -21.33
N TYR A 324 24.58 5.14 -20.18
CA TYR A 324 24.47 6.27 -19.25
C TYR A 324 25.76 7.08 -19.09
N GLY A 325 26.64 7.05 -20.11
CA GLY A 325 27.76 7.98 -20.18
C GLY A 325 27.31 9.44 -20.23
N ALA A 326 28.21 10.37 -19.90
CA ALA A 326 27.87 11.80 -19.86
C ALA A 326 27.28 12.33 -21.18
N VAL A 327 27.84 11.91 -22.32
CA VAL A 327 27.37 12.30 -23.66
C VAL A 327 26.00 11.69 -23.97
N SER A 328 25.83 10.38 -23.77
CA SER A 328 24.55 9.69 -24.03
C SER A 328 23.43 10.23 -23.14
N MET A 329 23.75 10.54 -21.87
CA MET A 329 22.81 11.12 -20.92
C MET A 329 22.40 12.54 -21.32
N ALA A 330 23.34 13.41 -21.68
CA ALA A 330 23.04 14.76 -22.15
C ALA A 330 22.15 14.76 -23.40
N ASN A 331 22.47 13.91 -24.38
CA ASN A 331 21.68 13.77 -25.61
C ASN A 331 20.26 13.25 -25.32
N ALA A 332 20.14 12.25 -24.44
CA ALA A 332 18.85 11.68 -24.07
C ALA A 332 17.98 12.65 -23.25
N LEU A 333 18.59 13.41 -22.33
CA LEU A 333 17.94 14.50 -21.60
C LEU A 333 17.42 15.56 -22.56
N LYS A 334 18.28 16.04 -23.49
CA LYS A 334 17.88 17.02 -24.51
C LYS A 334 16.66 16.55 -25.26
N LYS A 335 16.70 15.34 -25.82
CA LYS A 335 15.57 14.73 -26.55
C LYS A 335 14.28 14.66 -25.72
N THR A 336 14.37 14.39 -24.42
CA THR A 336 13.20 14.27 -23.54
C THR A 336 12.59 15.65 -23.21
N VAL A 337 13.40 16.70 -23.26
CA VAL A 337 13.03 18.05 -22.82
C VAL A 337 12.63 18.95 -23.98
N THR A 338 13.08 18.69 -25.21
CA THR A 338 12.81 19.53 -26.38
C THR A 338 11.33 19.90 -26.55
N ASP A 339 10.41 19.02 -26.14
CA ASP A 339 8.97 19.21 -26.31
C ASP A 339 8.31 20.00 -25.16
N LEU A 340 9.07 20.38 -24.13
CA LEU A 340 8.55 21.15 -23.00
C LEU A 340 8.69 22.66 -23.22
N PRO A 341 7.65 23.46 -22.86
CA PRO A 341 7.77 24.90 -22.77
C PRO A 341 8.93 25.31 -21.85
N ILE A 342 9.68 26.34 -22.25
CA ILE A 342 10.88 26.78 -21.51
C ILE A 342 10.54 27.23 -20.07
N GLU A 343 9.32 27.72 -19.86
CA GLU A 343 8.80 28.13 -18.55
C GLU A 343 8.67 26.96 -17.57
N LEU A 344 8.49 25.75 -18.09
CA LEU A 344 8.45 24.50 -17.34
C LEU A 344 9.82 23.89 -17.14
N TRP A 345 10.89 24.47 -17.68
CA TRP A 345 12.23 23.88 -17.64
C TRP A 345 13.28 24.92 -17.21
N ARG A 346 13.17 25.38 -15.95
CA ARG A 346 13.98 26.48 -15.39
C ARG A 346 15.32 26.03 -14.83
N SER A 347 15.33 24.93 -14.06
CA SER A 347 16.55 24.38 -13.50
C SER A 347 16.49 22.87 -13.31
N LEU A 348 17.66 22.23 -13.30
CA LEU A 348 17.81 20.81 -13.05
C LEU A 348 18.80 20.58 -11.89
N THR A 349 18.38 19.88 -10.85
CA THR A 349 19.24 19.47 -9.73
C THR A 349 19.61 18.00 -9.86
N TRP A 350 20.91 17.66 -9.90
CA TRP A 350 21.41 16.29 -10.05
C TRP A 350 22.36 15.86 -8.93
N ASP A 351 22.62 14.56 -8.80
CA ASP A 351 23.67 14.01 -7.93
C ASP A 351 25.06 14.31 -8.53
N ARG A 352 26.12 14.37 -7.70
CA ARG A 352 27.51 14.55 -8.16
C ARG A 352 28.10 13.26 -8.78
N GLY A 353 27.29 12.59 -9.60
CA GLY A 353 27.68 11.42 -10.36
C GLY A 353 28.47 11.80 -11.61
N LYS A 354 29.32 10.87 -12.08
CA LYS A 354 30.09 11.06 -13.32
C LYS A 354 29.20 11.09 -14.57
N GLU A 355 27.92 10.74 -14.43
CA GLU A 355 26.94 10.72 -15.52
C GLU A 355 26.57 12.12 -16.06
N LEU A 356 26.87 13.20 -15.33
CA LEU A 356 26.61 14.57 -15.76
C LEU A 356 27.89 15.43 -15.75
N SER A 357 29.05 14.81 -15.96
CA SER A 357 30.30 15.56 -16.09
C SER A 357 30.30 16.54 -17.28
N ASP A 358 29.44 16.30 -18.28
CA ASP A 358 29.26 17.13 -19.49
C ASP A 358 28.06 18.12 -19.35
N HIS A 359 27.68 18.46 -18.11
CA HIS A 359 26.57 19.38 -17.81
C HIS A 359 26.80 20.80 -18.36
N ALA A 360 28.06 21.23 -18.53
CA ALA A 360 28.38 22.54 -19.09
C ALA A 360 27.88 22.66 -20.54
N ARG A 361 28.15 21.64 -21.37
CA ARG A 361 27.63 21.56 -22.73
C ARG A 361 26.10 21.49 -22.74
N PHE A 362 25.51 20.67 -21.86
CA PHE A 362 24.06 20.59 -21.72
C PHE A 362 23.43 21.95 -21.36
N THR A 363 24.03 22.70 -20.45
CA THR A 363 23.56 24.04 -20.03
C THR A 363 23.59 25.03 -21.19
N ILE A 364 24.68 25.03 -21.97
CA ILE A 364 24.82 25.89 -23.16
C ILE A 364 23.79 25.52 -24.23
N GLU A 365 23.62 24.23 -24.51
CA GLU A 365 22.72 23.77 -25.58
C GLU A 365 21.23 23.84 -25.23
N SER A 366 20.87 23.69 -23.94
CA SER A 366 19.46 23.69 -23.49
C SER A 366 19.03 25.00 -22.83
N GLY A 367 19.97 25.89 -22.50
CA GLY A 367 19.71 27.13 -21.76
C GLY A 367 19.44 26.93 -20.26
N VAL A 368 19.59 25.70 -19.74
CA VAL A 368 19.08 25.34 -18.40
C VAL A 368 20.20 25.20 -17.40
N LYS A 369 20.06 25.92 -16.28
CA LYS A 369 21.02 25.85 -15.19
C LYS A 369 20.95 24.49 -14.49
N VAL A 370 22.06 23.75 -14.56
CA VAL A 370 22.25 22.50 -13.82
C VAL A 370 22.93 22.80 -12.48
N PHE A 371 22.29 22.35 -11.40
CA PHE A 371 22.79 22.42 -10.03
C PHE A 371 23.15 21.02 -9.55
N PHE A 372 24.17 20.90 -8.72
CA PHE A 372 24.54 19.64 -8.07
C PHE A 372 24.21 19.69 -6.59
N ALA A 373 23.62 18.61 -6.08
CA ALA A 373 23.37 18.47 -4.65
C ALA A 373 24.70 18.44 -3.87
N ASP A 374 24.65 18.89 -2.62
CA ASP A 374 25.83 18.91 -1.75
C ASP A 374 26.14 17.51 -1.20
N PRO A 375 27.43 17.17 -0.98
CA PRO A 375 27.81 15.93 -0.34
C PRO A 375 27.13 15.81 1.03
N HIS A 376 26.66 14.61 1.37
CA HIS A 376 25.95 14.31 2.62
C HIS A 376 24.61 15.05 2.81
N SER A 377 24.02 15.64 1.76
CA SER A 377 22.72 16.32 1.81
C SER A 377 21.61 15.63 1.00
N PRO A 378 21.29 14.34 1.25
CA PRO A 378 20.30 13.59 0.46
C PRO A 378 18.89 14.19 0.51
N TRP A 379 18.56 14.98 1.54
CA TRP A 379 17.26 15.65 1.69
C TRP A 379 16.98 16.70 0.62
N GLN A 380 18.01 17.26 -0.03
CA GLN A 380 17.86 18.16 -1.18
C GLN A 380 17.16 17.47 -2.37
N ARG A 381 17.07 16.13 -2.36
CA ARG A 381 16.48 15.27 -3.41
C ARG A 381 15.38 14.34 -2.90
N GLY A 382 14.71 14.72 -1.81
CA GLY A 382 13.71 13.87 -1.16
C GLY A 382 12.54 13.47 -2.08
N THR A 383 12.31 14.18 -3.19
CA THR A 383 11.26 13.84 -4.15
C THR A 383 11.65 12.62 -4.98
N ASN A 384 12.87 12.63 -5.52
CA ASN A 384 13.37 11.54 -6.36
C ASN A 384 13.47 10.21 -5.63
N GLU A 385 13.88 10.20 -4.36
CA GLU A 385 13.96 8.95 -3.60
C GLU A 385 12.61 8.25 -3.50
N ASN A 386 11.55 9.00 -3.16
CA ASN A 386 10.20 8.45 -3.09
C ASN A 386 9.68 8.01 -4.47
N THR A 387 9.91 8.80 -5.52
CA THR A 387 9.51 8.45 -6.89
C THR A 387 10.26 7.21 -7.38
N ASN A 388 11.55 7.09 -7.11
CA ASN A 388 12.35 5.92 -7.43
C ASN A 388 11.84 4.69 -6.68
N GLY A 389 11.46 4.83 -5.41
CA GLY A 389 10.77 3.79 -4.66
C GLY A 389 9.48 3.30 -5.34
N LEU A 390 8.75 4.17 -6.04
CA LEU A 390 7.56 3.80 -6.80
C LEU A 390 7.91 3.14 -8.14
N LEU A 391 8.92 3.65 -8.84
CA LEU A 391 9.42 3.05 -10.08
C LEU A 391 9.94 1.63 -9.85
N ARG A 392 10.50 1.33 -8.68
CA ARG A 392 10.88 -0.04 -8.30
C ARG A 392 9.71 -1.04 -8.19
N GLN A 393 8.45 -0.58 -8.31
CA GLN A 393 7.30 -1.48 -8.51
C GLN A 393 7.29 -2.09 -9.92
N TYR A 394 7.68 -1.31 -10.92
CA TYR A 394 7.72 -1.67 -12.34
C TYR A 394 9.11 -2.16 -12.78
N PHE A 395 10.16 -1.60 -12.17
CA PHE A 395 11.57 -1.85 -12.44
C PHE A 395 12.31 -2.35 -11.19
N PRO A 396 12.03 -3.58 -10.69
CA PRO A 396 12.66 -4.11 -9.49
C PRO A 396 14.20 -4.12 -9.56
N LYS A 397 14.86 -4.04 -8.41
CA LYS A 397 16.33 -4.21 -8.37
C LYS A 397 16.67 -5.62 -8.84
N GLY A 398 17.71 -5.79 -9.65
CA GLY A 398 18.10 -7.12 -10.14
C GLY A 398 17.36 -7.57 -11.42
N THR A 399 16.75 -6.64 -12.15
CA THR A 399 16.29 -6.86 -13.54
C THR A 399 17.14 -6.02 -14.49
N ASP A 400 17.28 -6.47 -15.74
CA ASP A 400 17.89 -5.68 -16.80
C ASP A 400 16.87 -4.65 -17.32
N LEU A 401 17.24 -3.36 -17.32
CA LEU A 401 16.35 -2.27 -17.72
C LEU A 401 16.41 -1.99 -19.21
N SER A 402 17.48 -2.40 -19.91
CA SER A 402 17.65 -2.13 -21.34
C SER A 402 16.72 -2.94 -22.24
N ARG A 403 15.96 -3.88 -21.66
CA ARG A 403 14.96 -4.67 -22.40
C ARG A 403 13.69 -3.88 -22.72
N TRP A 404 13.49 -2.74 -22.06
CA TRP A 404 12.29 -1.92 -22.20
C TRP A 404 12.53 -0.82 -23.21
N SER A 405 11.59 -0.66 -24.12
CA SER A 405 11.57 0.42 -25.10
C SER A 405 11.23 1.77 -24.47
N ALA A 406 11.50 2.85 -25.20
CA ALA A 406 11.11 4.19 -24.80
C ALA A 406 9.60 4.30 -24.56
N GLN A 407 8.77 3.71 -25.43
CA GLN A 407 7.31 3.75 -25.32
C GLN A 407 6.82 3.06 -24.03
N GLU A 408 7.35 1.87 -23.73
CA GLU A 408 6.98 1.12 -22.52
C GLU A 408 7.35 1.88 -21.24
N ILE A 409 8.53 2.51 -21.23
CA ILE A 409 8.98 3.34 -20.12
C ILE A 409 8.08 4.58 -19.97
N GLN A 410 7.71 5.25 -21.07
CA GLN A 410 6.79 6.39 -21.01
C GLN A 410 5.40 6.00 -20.51
N ALA A 411 4.90 4.82 -20.84
CA ALA A 411 3.63 4.34 -20.31
C ALA A 411 3.65 4.16 -18.79
N VAL A 412 4.78 3.68 -18.24
CA VAL A 412 4.98 3.64 -16.78
C VAL A 412 5.02 5.05 -16.18
N ALA A 413 5.67 6.01 -16.85
CA ALA A 413 5.66 7.41 -16.43
C ALA A 413 4.23 7.98 -16.42
N HIS A 414 3.46 7.73 -17.48
CA HIS A 414 2.05 8.11 -17.58
C HIS A 414 1.22 7.55 -16.41
N VAL A 415 1.37 6.27 -16.08
CA VAL A 415 0.69 5.65 -14.92
C VAL A 415 1.08 6.29 -13.58
N LEU A 416 2.32 6.74 -13.41
CA LEU A 416 2.72 7.48 -12.21
C LEU A 416 2.16 8.90 -12.17
N ASN A 417 2.02 9.53 -13.34
CA ASN A 417 1.48 10.88 -13.50
C ASN A 417 -0.05 10.94 -13.44
N THR A 418 -0.73 9.81 -13.64
CA THR A 418 -2.18 9.66 -13.42
C THR A 418 -2.52 9.08 -12.04
N ARG A 419 -1.51 8.79 -11.20
CA ARG A 419 -1.72 8.29 -9.83
C ARG A 419 -1.83 9.46 -8.84
N PRO A 420 -2.91 9.53 -8.04
CA PRO A 420 -3.14 10.67 -7.15
C PRO A 420 -2.11 10.74 -6.02
N ARG A 421 -1.75 11.96 -5.59
CA ARG A 421 -0.74 12.22 -4.56
C ARG A 421 -1.36 12.90 -3.36
N LYS A 422 -1.09 12.38 -2.16
CA LYS A 422 -1.52 13.01 -0.90
C LYS A 422 -1.01 14.45 -0.76
N THR A 423 0.22 14.69 -1.20
CA THR A 423 0.87 16.03 -1.17
C THR A 423 0.20 17.04 -2.10
N LEU A 424 -0.62 16.60 -3.06
CA LEU A 424 -1.35 17.45 -4.01
C LEU A 424 -2.85 17.45 -3.72
N GLY A 425 -3.24 17.18 -2.47
CA GLY A 425 -4.65 17.07 -2.10
C GLY A 425 -5.40 15.96 -2.86
N TRP A 426 -4.70 14.87 -3.23
CA TRP A 426 -5.21 13.75 -4.03
C TRP A 426 -5.48 14.05 -5.50
N LYS A 427 -5.02 15.20 -6.02
CA LYS A 427 -4.84 15.40 -7.46
C LYS A 427 -3.70 14.53 -7.99
N THR A 428 -3.75 14.25 -9.29
CA THR A 428 -2.68 13.56 -10.02
C THR A 428 -1.60 14.56 -10.44
N PRO A 429 -0.33 14.14 -10.60
CA PRO A 429 0.71 15.03 -11.11
C PRO A 429 0.38 15.67 -12.46
N ALA A 430 -0.29 14.92 -13.35
CA ALA A 430 -0.75 15.43 -14.65
C ALA A 430 -1.80 16.55 -14.49
N GLU A 431 -2.76 16.40 -13.57
CA GLU A 431 -3.74 17.46 -13.28
C GLU A 431 -3.09 18.70 -12.69
N ALA A 432 -2.19 18.53 -11.72
CA ALA A 432 -1.48 19.65 -11.09
C ALA A 432 -0.63 20.43 -12.10
N LEU A 433 0.05 19.72 -13.01
CA LEU A 433 0.82 20.37 -14.09
C LEU A 433 -0.09 21.09 -15.07
N ASN A 434 -1.22 20.49 -15.45
CA ASN A 434 -2.19 21.11 -16.37
C ASN A 434 -2.84 22.36 -15.78
N GLU A 435 -3.17 22.37 -14.49
CA GLU A 435 -3.68 23.56 -13.79
C GLU A 435 -2.67 24.71 -13.84
N TYR A 436 -1.38 24.41 -13.63
CA TYR A 436 -0.32 25.41 -13.75
C TYR A 436 -0.15 25.93 -15.19
N LEU A 437 -0.18 25.04 -16.19
CA LEU A 437 -0.09 25.46 -17.59
C LEU A 437 -1.23 26.41 -17.98
N LYS A 438 -2.45 26.14 -17.50
CA LYS A 438 -3.61 27.02 -17.72
C LYS A 438 -3.44 28.37 -17.02
N SER A 439 -2.92 28.41 -15.79
CA SER A 439 -2.72 29.67 -15.07
C SER A 439 -1.66 30.56 -15.73
N VAL A 440 -0.58 29.97 -16.26
CA VAL A 440 0.46 30.69 -17.01
C VAL A 440 -0.13 31.29 -18.30
N GLN A 441 -0.93 30.52 -19.05
CA GLN A 441 -1.60 31.02 -20.27
C GLN A 441 -2.61 32.14 -19.98
N GLN A 442 -3.35 32.08 -18.87
CA GLN A 442 -4.27 33.15 -18.49
C GLN A 442 -3.54 34.44 -18.08
N SER A 443 -2.38 34.30 -17.44
CA SER A 443 -1.56 35.44 -17.00
C SER A 443 -0.94 36.20 -18.18
N SER A 444 -0.58 35.50 -19.27
CA SER A 444 -0.01 36.14 -20.47
C SER A 444 -1.05 36.85 -21.34
N VAL A 445 -2.32 36.46 -21.29
CA VAL A 445 -3.42 37.09 -22.06
C VAL A 445 -3.95 38.36 -21.38
N ALA A 446 -3.80 38.51 -20.07
CA ALA A 446 -4.31 39.66 -19.32
C ALA A 446 -3.47 40.96 -19.42
N THR A 447 -2.48 41.03 -20.33
CA THR A 447 -1.64 42.22 -20.50
C THR A 447 -2.01 42.95 -21.79
N THR A 448 -3.16 43.62 -21.81
CA THR A 448 -3.47 44.70 -22.75
C THR A 448 -4.54 45.58 -22.13
N GLY A 449 -4.10 46.56 -21.36
CA GLY A 449 -4.92 47.59 -20.72
C GLY A 449 -4.14 48.88 -20.64
#